data_AF-A0A0C9UF60-F1
#
_entry.id   AF-A0A0C9UF60-F1
#
_cell.length_a   1.000
_cell.length_b   1.000
_cell.length_c   1.000
_cell.angle_alpha   90.00
_cell.angle_beta   90.00
_cell.angle_gamma   90.00
#
_symmetry.space_group_name_H-M   'P 1'
#
loop_
_entity.id
_entity.type
_entity.pdbx_description
1 polymer ?
#
loop_
_entity_poly.entity_id
_entity_poly.type
_entity_poly.pdbx_seq_one_letter_code
_entity_poly.pdbx_strand_id
1 'polypeptide(L)'
;TRPINVLDLTDCESHFSYYTCFSRSASVKGTVIIGGLNPSIIQGGISGWLRQEFRELEMLNDITRAKLAGSLHPFIEGQDRVQLI
;
A
#
# COMPACT_ATOMS: atom_id res chain seq x y z
N THR A 1 -12.45 4.60 -10.79
CA THR A 1 -12.57 5.76 -9.89
C THR A 1 -13.93 6.41 -10.10
N ARG A 2 -14.41 7.22 -9.15
CA ARG A 2 -15.73 7.87 -9.13
C ARG A 2 -15.56 9.37 -9.34
N PRO A 3 -16.28 10.00 -10.30
CA PRO A 3 -16.22 11.44 -10.53
C PRO A 3 -16.63 12.27 -9.31
N ILE A 4 -17.68 11.84 -8.61
CA ILE A 4 -18.10 12.36 -7.30
C ILE A 4 -18.05 11.20 -6.31
N ASN A 5 -17.27 11.35 -5.24
CA ASN A 5 -17.08 10.35 -4.21
C ASN A 5 -17.43 10.96 -2.86
N VAL A 6 -18.59 10.57 -2.35
CA VAL A 6 -19.09 10.99 -1.04
C VAL A 6 -18.61 9.97 -0.01
N LEU A 7 -17.90 10.46 1.00
CA LEU A 7 -17.22 9.66 2.01
C LEU A 7 -17.81 9.91 3.39
N ASP A 8 -18.29 8.85 4.02
CA ASP A 8 -18.49 8.79 5.46
C ASP A 8 -17.36 7.94 6.05
N LEU A 9 -16.57 8.54 6.94
CA LEU A 9 -15.38 7.94 7.51
C LEU A 9 -15.59 7.50 8.97
N THR A 10 -16.82 7.55 9.48
CA THR A 10 -17.14 7.31 10.89
C THR A 10 -16.69 5.93 11.37
N ASP A 11 -16.86 4.89 10.54
CA ASP A 11 -16.47 3.52 10.84
C ASP A 11 -15.08 3.14 10.29
N CYS A 12 -14.31 4.12 9.81
CA CYS A 12 -12.96 3.86 9.32
C CYS A 12 -11.97 3.87 10.49
N GLU A 13 -11.46 2.69 10.86
CA GLU A 13 -10.54 2.53 12.00
C GLU A 13 -9.07 2.32 11.60
N SER A 14 -8.80 2.15 10.30
CA SER A 14 -7.45 1.80 9.82
C SER A 14 -6.99 2.64 8.63
N HIS A 15 -5.67 2.78 8.48
CA HIS A 15 -5.07 3.41 7.30
C HIS A 15 -5.58 2.79 5.98
N PHE A 16 -5.82 1.47 5.96
CA PHE A 16 -6.32 0.78 4.77
C PHE A 16 -7.78 1.13 4.44
N SER A 17 -8.64 1.27 5.44
CA SER A 17 -10.04 1.71 5.24
C SER A 17 -10.11 3.12 4.64
N TYR A 18 -9.32 4.04 5.19
CA TYR A 18 -9.14 5.39 4.66
C TYR A 18 -8.64 5.36 3.22
N TYR A 19 -7.53 4.66 2.97
CA TYR A 19 -6.95 4.53 1.64
C TYR A 19 -7.96 4.00 0.62
N THR A 20 -8.73 2.98 0.99
CA THR A 20 -9.74 2.36 0.11
C THR A 20 -10.83 3.37 -0.26
N CYS A 21 -11.37 4.08 0.74
CA CYS A 21 -12.38 5.12 0.52
C CYS A 21 -11.87 6.24 -0.40
N PHE A 22 -10.67 6.77 -0.12
CA PHE A 22 -10.07 7.85 -0.91
C PHE A 22 -9.66 7.40 -2.31
N SER A 23 -9.17 6.17 -2.48
CA SER A 23 -8.76 5.63 -3.79
C SER A 23 -9.93 5.41 -4.75
N ARG A 24 -11.17 5.50 -4.26
CA ARG A 24 -12.34 5.56 -5.14
C ARG A 24 -12.51 6.92 -5.80
N SER A 25 -11.96 8.01 -5.28
CA SER A 25 -12.08 9.34 -5.88
C SER A 25 -11.32 9.47 -7.19
N ALA A 26 -11.92 10.11 -8.19
CA ALA A 26 -11.23 10.45 -9.44
C ALA A 26 -10.44 11.78 -9.35
N SER A 27 -10.85 12.67 -8.45
CA SER A 27 -10.20 13.96 -8.21
C SER A 27 -10.47 14.46 -6.80
N VAL A 28 -9.65 15.39 -6.32
CA VAL A 28 -9.87 16.07 -5.03
C VAL A 28 -11.17 16.87 -5.06
N LYS A 29 -11.44 17.61 -6.15
CA LYS A 29 -12.67 18.39 -6.33
C LYS A 29 -13.94 17.53 -6.26
N GLY A 30 -13.84 16.29 -6.73
CA GLY A 30 -14.92 15.31 -6.67
C GLY A 30 -15.07 14.59 -5.34
N THR A 31 -14.20 14.84 -4.36
CA THR A 31 -14.23 14.16 -3.05
C THR A 31 -14.98 15.01 -2.05
N VAL A 32 -16.05 14.46 -1.48
CA VAL A 32 -16.86 15.12 -0.46
C VAL A 32 -16.81 14.28 0.82
N ILE A 33 -16.32 14.85 1.91
CA ILE A 33 -16.26 14.18 3.21
C ILE A 33 -17.44 14.66 4.04
N ILE A 34 -18.33 13.74 4.42
CA ILE A 34 -19.50 14.05 5.26
C ILE A 34 -19.10 14.15 6.73
N GLY A 35 -18.22 13.27 7.20
CA GLY A 35 -17.85 13.20 8.61
C GLY A 35 -16.88 12.07 8.92
N GLY A 36 -16.47 11.97 10.19
CA GLY A 36 -15.64 10.87 10.69
C GLY A 36 -14.15 10.96 10.37
N LEU A 37 -13.67 12.06 9.78
CA LEU A 37 -12.25 12.25 9.49
C LEU A 37 -11.45 12.32 10.81
N ASN A 38 -10.62 11.32 11.03
CA ASN A 38 -9.65 11.26 12.12
C ASN A 38 -8.23 11.25 11.55
N PRO A 39 -7.53 12.40 11.52
CA PRO A 39 -6.19 12.51 10.95
C PRO A 39 -5.17 11.59 11.62
N SER A 40 -5.36 11.22 12.89
CA SER A 40 -4.42 10.36 13.61
C SER A 40 -4.31 8.96 13.02
N ILE A 41 -5.37 8.45 12.36
CA ILE A 41 -5.36 7.15 11.66
C ILE A 41 -4.47 7.20 10.42
N ILE A 42 -4.39 8.36 9.77
CA ILE A 42 -3.54 8.58 8.59
C ILE A 42 -2.11 8.88 9.00
N GLN A 43 -1.93 9.72 10.03
CA GLN A 43 -0.63 10.22 10.48
C GLN A 43 0.08 9.27 11.45
N GLY A 44 -0.61 8.31 12.05
CA GLY A 44 -0.07 7.34 13.01
C GLY A 44 0.84 6.27 12.40
N GLY A 45 1.09 6.34 11.08
CA GLY A 45 1.88 5.36 10.35
C GLY A 45 1.10 4.10 10.00
N ILE A 46 1.77 3.21 9.26
CA ILE A 46 1.20 1.94 8.80
C ILE A 46 1.48 0.80 9.79
N SER A 47 0.57 -0.17 9.83
CA SER A 47 0.67 -1.33 10.72
C SER A 47 1.97 -2.11 10.51
N GLY A 48 2.43 -2.82 11.55
CA GLY A 48 3.67 -3.59 11.49
C GLY A 48 3.69 -4.63 10.37
N TRP A 49 2.58 -5.36 10.21
CA TRP A 49 2.42 -6.33 9.12
C TRP A 49 2.49 -5.65 7.73
N LEU A 50 1.80 -4.53 7.52
CA LEU A 50 1.84 -3.83 6.24
C LEU A 50 3.24 -3.28 5.90
N ARG A 51 3.99 -2.82 6.92
CA ARG A 51 5.41 -2.45 6.75
C ARG A 51 6.27 -3.62 6.30
N GLN A 52 6.03 -4.80 6.85
CA GLN A 52 6.73 -6.01 6.46
C GLN A 52 6.42 -6.38 5.01
N GLU A 53 5.16 -6.36 4.59
CA GLU A 53 4.78 -6.64 3.20
C GLU A 53 5.47 -5.67 2.22
N PHE A 54 5.49 -4.37 2.50
CA PHE A 54 6.20 -3.41 1.64
C PHE A 54 7.71 -3.66 1.58
N ARG A 55 8.34 -3.97 2.71
CA ARG A 55 9.77 -4.29 2.76
C ARG A 55 10.10 -5.53 1.94
N GLU A 56 9.28 -6.58 2.03
CA GLU A 56 9.46 -7.80 1.26
C GLU A 56 9.30 -7.54 -0.25
N LEU A 57 8.30 -6.75 -0.65
CA LEU A 57 8.15 -6.33 -2.05
C LEU A 57 9.36 -5.53 -2.57
N GLU A 58 9.95 -4.67 -1.74
CA GLU A 58 11.16 -3.94 -2.09
C GLU A 58 12.37 -4.88 -2.27
N MET A 59 12.56 -5.82 -1.34
CA MET A 59 13.60 -6.86 -1.48
C MET A 59 13.41 -7.69 -2.76
N LEU A 60 12.18 -8.07 -3.11
CA LEU A 60 11.91 -8.79 -4.37
C LEU A 60 12.26 -7.96 -5.61
N ASN A 61 11.99 -6.65 -5.57
CA ASN A 61 12.39 -5.76 -6.65
C ASN A 61 13.91 -5.69 -6.80
N ASP A 62 14.65 -5.64 -5.69
CA ASP A 62 16.11 -5.62 -5.70
C ASP A 62 16.71 -6.94 -6.19
N ILE A 63 16.15 -8.08 -5.77
CA ILE A 63 16.51 -9.40 -6.32
C ILE A 63 16.26 -9.43 -7.84
N THR A 64 15.12 -8.91 -8.29
CA THR A 64 14.77 -8.84 -9.72
C THR A 64 15.77 -7.97 -10.49
N ARG A 65 16.13 -6.80 -9.96
CA ARG A 65 17.14 -5.91 -10.56
C ARG A 65 18.51 -6.60 -10.64
N ALA A 66 18.95 -7.25 -9.57
CA ALA A 66 20.23 -7.97 -9.55
C ALA A 66 20.24 -9.15 -10.54
N LYS A 67 19.12 -9.87 -10.68
CA LYS A 67 18.97 -10.96 -11.64
C LYS A 67 19.11 -10.45 -13.08
N LEU A 68 18.43 -9.35 -13.41
CA LEU A 68 18.51 -8.72 -14.73
C LEU A 68 19.90 -8.14 -15.02
N ALA A 69 20.59 -7.62 -14.00
CA ALA A 69 21.96 -7.13 -14.11
C ALA A 69 23.01 -8.27 -14.19
N GLY A 70 22.61 -9.53 -14.00
CA GLY A 70 23.53 -10.67 -13.92
C GLY A 70 24.43 -10.67 -12.68
N SER A 71 24.10 -9.87 -11.67
CA SER A 71 24.86 -9.71 -10.42
C SER A 71 24.26 -10.47 -9.25
N LEU A 72 23.13 -11.16 -9.44
CA LEU A 72 22.51 -11.99 -8.42
C LEU A 72 23.36 -13.26 -8.19
N HIS A 73 23.58 -13.61 -6.92
CA HIS A 73 24.34 -14.79 -6.57
C HIS A 73 23.64 -16.07 -7.08
N PRO A 74 24.34 -17.03 -7.71
CA PRO A 74 23.72 -18.21 -8.32
C PRO A 74 22.92 -19.10 -7.38
N PHE A 75 23.20 -19.05 -6.07
CA PHE A 75 22.47 -19.82 -5.05
C PHE A 75 21.06 -19.25 -4.78
N ILE A 76 20.77 -18.01 -5.18
CA ILE A 76 19.46 -17.40 -4.99
C ILE A 76 18.60 -17.74 -6.21
N GLU A 77 17.76 -18.76 -6.06
CA GLU A 77 16.84 -19.24 -7.10
C GLU A 77 15.41 -19.29 -6.56
N GLY A 78 14.45 -18.94 -7.42
CA GLY A 78 13.04 -18.94 -7.05
C GLY A 78 12.17 -18.18 -8.05
N GLN A 79 10.86 -18.43 -7.99
CA GLN A 79 9.83 -17.78 -8.81
C GLN A 79 8.88 -16.93 -7.97
N ASP A 80 8.82 -17.18 -6.67
CA ASP A 80 7.91 -16.50 -5.76
C ASP A 80 8.63 -15.98 -4.50
N ARG A 81 7.89 -15.23 -3.69
CA ARG A 81 8.40 -14.64 -2.46
C ARG A 81 8.96 -15.69 -1.51
N VAL A 82 8.26 -16.79 -1.31
CA VAL A 82 8.57 -17.80 -0.28
C VAL A 82 9.90 -18.48 -0.57
N GLN A 83 10.27 -18.58 -1.85
CA GLN A 83 11.54 -19.15 -2.26
C GLN A 83 12.71 -18.15 -2.16
N LEU A 84 12.41 -16.85 -2.23
CA LEU A 84 13.42 -15.79 -2.35
C LEU A 84 13.72 -15.05 -1.03
N ILE A 85 12.76 -15.00 -0.10
CA ILE A 85 12.80 -14.26 1.18
C ILE A 85 12.27 -15.15 2.29
#